data_AF-A0A536VLG9-F1
#
_entry.id   AF-A0A536VLG9-F1
#
_cell.length_a   1.000
_cell.length_b   1.000
_cell.length_c   1.000
_cell.angle_alpha   90.00
_cell.angle_beta   90.00
_cell.angle_gamma   90.00
#
_symmetry.space_group_name_H-M   'P 1'
#
loop_
_entity.id
_entity.type
_entity.pdbx_description
1 polymer ?
#
loop_
_entity_poly.entity_id
_entity_poly.type
_entity_poly.pdbx_seq_one_letter_code
_entity_poly.pdbx_strand_id
1 'polypeptide(L)'
;MNAPAPRSNVLKGTQISCMLPVIDLERARRFYGEQLGLEAVGAKASGKFVYRCGGTEVALFPKPGGTKATHSTLSFQVKDIVA
;
A
#
# COMPACT_ATOMS: atom_id res chain seq x y z
N MET A 1 -20.15 -21.18 -36.72
CA MET A 1 -19.87 -21.17 -35.27
C MET A 1 -19.06 -19.92 -34.97
N ASN A 2 -19.64 -18.88 -34.37
CA ASN A 2 -18.90 -17.67 -34.03
C ASN A 2 -18.12 -17.90 -32.74
N ALA A 3 -16.82 -17.63 -32.78
CA ALA A 3 -15.98 -17.64 -31.59
C ALA A 3 -16.43 -16.52 -30.63
N PRO A 4 -16.46 -16.76 -29.32
CA PRO A 4 -16.76 -15.71 -28.35
C PRO A 4 -15.70 -14.60 -28.42
N ALA A 5 -16.14 -13.34 -28.30
CA ALA A 5 -15.23 -12.19 -28.27
C ALA A 5 -14.20 -12.35 -27.12
N PRO A 6 -12.94 -11.91 -27.33
CA PRO A 6 -11.91 -12.02 -26.31
C PRO A 6 -12.33 -11.25 -25.05
N ARG A 7 -12.19 -11.89 -23.87
CA ARG A 7 -12.47 -11.25 -22.58
C ARG A 7 -11.51 -10.07 -22.42
N SER A 8 -12.06 -8.87 -22.21
CA SER A 8 -11.27 -7.68 -21.92
C SER A 8 -10.48 -7.88 -20.63
N ASN A 9 -9.17 -7.66 -20.68
CA ASN A 9 -8.31 -7.78 -19.50
C ASN A 9 -8.33 -6.46 -18.70
N VAL A 10 -9.48 -6.18 -18.09
CA VAL A 10 -9.81 -4.90 -17.42
C VAL A 10 -8.77 -4.49 -16.37
N LEU A 11 -8.13 -5.46 -15.70
CA LEU A 11 -7.17 -5.19 -14.63
C LEU A 11 -5.75 -4.89 -15.13
N LYS A 12 -5.44 -5.12 -16.42
CA LYS A 12 -4.07 -4.97 -16.95
C LYS A 12 -3.51 -3.55 -16.82
N GLY A 13 -4.38 -2.54 -16.84
CA GLY A 13 -4.01 -1.11 -16.75
C GLY A 13 -4.33 -0.47 -15.40
N THR A 14 -4.80 -1.22 -14.41
CA THR A 14 -5.22 -0.65 -13.13
C THR A 14 -4.06 -0.57 -12.14
N GLN A 15 -4.09 0.44 -11.26
CA GLN A 15 -3.17 0.51 -10.14
C GLN A 15 -3.57 -0.48 -9.04
N ILE A 16 -2.56 -1.10 -8.43
CA ILE A 16 -2.73 -1.88 -7.20
C ILE A 16 -2.60 -0.96 -5.99
N SER A 17 -3.15 -1.38 -4.85
CA SER A 17 -2.91 -0.73 -3.56
C SER A 17 -2.45 -1.76 -2.54
N CYS A 18 -1.49 -1.40 -1.69
CA CYS A 18 -1.03 -2.22 -0.58
C CYS A 18 -1.86 -1.92 0.67
N MET A 19 -2.39 -2.96 1.31
CA MET A 19 -3.11 -2.86 2.58
C MET A 19 -2.19 -3.35 3.70
N LEU A 20 -1.70 -2.44 4.54
CA LEU A 20 -0.71 -2.76 5.57
C LEU A 20 -1.33 -2.67 6.98
N PRO A 21 -1.53 -3.81 7.68
CA PRO A 21 -1.97 -3.79 9.07
C PRO A 21 -0.86 -3.24 9.97
N VAL A 22 -1.22 -2.33 10.87
CA VAL A 22 -0.29 -1.75 11.87
C VAL A 22 -0.89 -1.90 13.26
N ILE A 23 -0.05 -2.17 14.26
CA ILE A 23 -0.49 -2.29 15.66
C ILE A 23 -0.82 -0.91 16.23
N ASP A 24 0.01 0.08 15.87
CA ASP A 24 -0.09 1.47 16.30
C ASP A 24 -0.05 2.35 15.04
N LEU A 25 -1.19 2.97 14.74
CA LEU A 25 -1.35 3.81 13.56
C LEU A 25 -0.53 5.11 13.67
N GLU A 26 -0.41 5.69 14.86
CA GLU A 26 0.31 6.94 15.04
C GLU A 26 1.81 6.72 14.85
N ARG A 27 2.38 5.70 15.51
CA ARG A 27 3.78 5.31 15.30
C ARG A 27 4.07 5.00 13.84
N ALA A 28 3.18 4.26 13.18
CA ALA A 28 3.35 3.93 11.77
C ALA A 28 3.29 5.20 10.88
N ARG A 29 2.41 6.15 11.17
CA ARG A 29 2.33 7.42 10.43
C ARG A 29 3.61 8.24 10.55
N ARG A 30 4.21 8.31 11.74
CA ARG A 30 5.51 8.98 11.93
C ARG A 30 6.61 8.29 11.11
N PHE A 31 6.65 6.96 11.11
CA PHE A 31 7.64 6.23 10.32
C PHE A 31 7.45 6.44 8.80
N TYR A 32 6.26 6.14 8.26
CA TYR A 32 6.03 6.22 6.82
C TYR A 32 5.98 7.66 6.29
N GLY A 33 5.44 8.61 7.06
CA GLY A 33 5.32 10.00 6.65
C GLY A 33 6.56 10.84 6.93
N GLU A 34 7.09 10.78 8.15
CA GLU A 34 8.18 11.68 8.57
C GLU A 34 9.56 11.09 8.31
N GLN A 35 9.77 9.80 8.61
CA GLN A 35 11.09 9.17 8.43
C GLN A 35 11.34 8.77 6.98
N LEU A 36 10.35 8.16 6.33
CA LEU A 36 10.46 7.76 4.92
C LEU A 36 10.03 8.86 3.93
N GLY A 37 9.37 9.92 4.41
CA GLY A 37 8.96 11.03 3.57
C GLY A 37 7.85 10.70 2.57
N LEU A 38 7.04 9.65 2.78
CA LEU A 38 5.99 9.29 1.83
C LEU A 38 4.90 10.38 1.79
N GLU A 39 4.40 10.66 0.58
CA GLU A 39 3.36 11.68 0.36
C GLU A 39 2.04 11.23 1.01
N ALA A 40 1.59 11.96 2.03
CA ALA A 40 0.32 11.67 2.68
C ALA A 40 -0.87 12.08 1.79
N VAL A 41 -1.73 11.11 1.47
CA VAL A 41 -3.05 11.37 0.86
C VAL A 41 -4.07 11.71 1.96
N GLY A 42 -3.89 11.14 3.16
CA GLY A 42 -4.65 11.49 4.35
C GLY A 42 -5.53 10.37 4.91
N ALA A 43 -6.28 10.72 5.96
CA ALA A 43 -7.21 9.80 6.61
C ALA A 43 -8.44 9.53 5.74
N LYS A 44 -8.98 8.32 5.82
CA LYS A 44 -10.21 7.90 5.16
C LYS A 44 -11.28 7.57 6.21
N ALA A 45 -12.56 7.71 5.84
CA ALA A 45 -13.70 7.41 6.71
C ALA A 45 -13.70 5.97 7.26
N SER A 46 -13.02 5.05 6.58
CA SER A 46 -12.81 3.66 7.03
C SER A 46 -11.81 3.50 8.18
N GLY A 47 -11.24 4.59 8.72
CA GLY A 47 -10.21 4.55 9.76
C GLY A 47 -8.81 4.25 9.23
N LYS A 48 -8.63 4.21 7.91
CA LYS A 48 -7.34 4.00 7.24
C LYS A 48 -6.60 5.33 7.06
N PHE A 49 -5.28 5.26 7.00
CA PHE A 49 -4.45 6.39 6.56
C PHE A 49 -3.67 6.01 5.30
N VAL A 50 -3.75 6.84 4.26
CA VAL A 50 -3.24 6.51 2.94
C VAL A 50 -2.04 7.38 2.59
N TYR A 51 -1.01 6.74 2.03
CA TYR A 51 0.17 7.37 1.43
C TYR A 51 0.24 7.02 -0.05
N ARG A 52 0.72 7.95 -0.88
CA ARG A 52 1.06 7.72 -2.28
C ARG A 52 2.56 7.45 -2.40
N CYS A 53 2.91 6.44 -3.18
CA CYS A 53 4.29 6.03 -3.44
C CYS A 53 4.42 5.68 -4.92
N GLY A 54 5.05 6.56 -5.71
CA GLY A 54 5.11 6.40 -7.16
C GLY A 54 3.71 6.24 -7.76
N GLY A 55 3.49 5.15 -8.51
CA GLY A 55 2.19 4.81 -9.11
C GLY A 55 1.27 3.93 -8.26
N THR A 56 1.50 3.80 -6.96
CA THR A 56 0.68 2.98 -6.04
C THR A 56 0.30 3.74 -4.76
N GLU A 57 -0.59 3.16 -3.98
CA GLU A 57 -0.99 3.63 -2.66
C GLU A 57 -0.70 2.58 -1.59
N VAL A 58 -0.30 3.03 -0.40
CA VAL A 58 -0.18 2.23 0.81
C VAL A 58 -1.22 2.71 1.83
N ALA A 59 -2.15 1.85 2.19
CA ALA A 59 -3.18 2.13 3.18
C ALA A 59 -2.85 1.42 4.49
N LEU A 60 -2.47 2.21 5.50
CA LEU A 60 -2.30 1.75 6.86
C LEU A 60 -3.66 1.57 7.52
N PHE A 61 -3.85 0.46 8.24
CA PHE A 61 -5.05 0.25 9.03
C PHE A 61 -4.72 -0.40 10.38
N PRO A 62 -5.38 0.02 11.47
CA PRO A 62 -5.11 -0.54 12.79
C PRO A 62 -5.58 -2.00 12.87
N LYS A 63 -4.73 -2.88 13.37
CA LYS A 63 -5.06 -4.27 13.73
C LYS A 63 -4.53 -4.56 15.15
N PRO A 64 -5.35 -4.31 16.19
CA PRO A 64 -4.98 -4.58 17.57
C PRO A 64 -4.62 -6.05 17.79
N GLY A 65 -3.65 -6.33 18.67
CA GLY A 65 -3.08 -7.67 18.89
C GLY A 65 -1.97 -8.05 17.91
N GLY A 66 -1.93 -7.39 16.75
CA GLY A 66 -0.91 -7.61 15.72
C GLY A 66 -0.94 -9.01 15.11
N THR A 67 -0.25 -9.16 14.00
CA THR A 67 0.20 -10.47 13.53
C THR A 67 1.65 -10.27 13.13
N LYS A 68 2.57 -11.03 13.74
CA LYS A 68 3.97 -11.02 13.31
C LYS A 68 3.98 -11.38 11.83
N ALA A 69 4.47 -10.48 10.98
CA ALA A 69 4.65 -10.80 9.57
C ALA A 69 5.69 -11.92 9.47
N THR A 70 5.27 -13.09 8.99
CA THR A 70 6.16 -14.22 8.71
C THR A 70 6.71 -14.18 7.29
N HIS A 71 6.19 -13.26 6.47
CA HIS A 71 6.51 -13.07 5.06
C HIS A 71 6.58 -11.57 4.74
N SER A 72 7.16 -11.22 3.59
CA SER A 72 7.22 -9.83 3.12
C SER A 72 5.83 -9.23 2.93
N THR A 73 5.63 -8.03 3.47
CA THR A 73 4.36 -7.28 3.38
C THR A 73 4.44 -6.09 2.44
N LEU A 74 5.64 -5.52 2.28
CA LEU A 74 5.92 -4.35 1.46
C LEU A 74 7.40 -4.33 1.10
N SER A 75 7.71 -4.02 -0.15
CA SER A 75 9.07 -3.80 -0.63
C SER A 75 9.11 -2.51 -1.45
N PHE A 76 10.20 -1.76 -1.33
CA PHE A 76 10.48 -0.60 -2.17
C PHE A 76 11.59 -0.95 -3.14
N GLN A 77 11.36 -0.74 -4.44
CA GLN A 77 12.43 -0.84 -5.42
C GLN A 77 13.07 0.55 -5.56
N VAL A 78 14.35 0.63 -5.23
CA VAL A 78 15.14 1.86 -5.32
C VAL A 78 16.26 1.66 -6.34
N LYS A 79 16.73 2.76 -6.94
CA LYS A 79 17.82 2.72 -7.91
C LYS A 79 19.17 2.44 -7.25
N ASP A 80 19.34 2.91 -6.02
CA ASP A 80 20.54 2.77 -5.21
C ASP A 80 20.13 2.49 -3.76
N ILE A 81 20.67 1.45 -3.14
CA ILE A 81 20.37 1.03 -1.77
C ILE A 81 21.31 1.66 -0.73
N VAL A 82 22.44 2.24 -1.16
CA VAL A 82 23.43 2.87 -0.25
C VAL A 82 23.32 4.39 -0.19
N ALA A 83 22.47 4.99 -1.04
CA ALA A 83 22.16 6.41 -1.04
C ALA A 83 21.36 6.83 0.21
#